data_AF-A0A936PJN4-F1
#
_entry.id   AF-A0A936PJN4-F1
#
_cell.length_a   1.000
_cell.length_b   1.000
_cell.length_c   1.000
_cell.angle_alpha   90.00
_cell.angle_beta   90.00
_cell.angle_gamma   90.00
#
_symmetry.space_group_name_H-M   'P 1'
#
loop_
_entity.id
_entity.type
_entity.pdbx_description
1 polymer ?
#
loop_
_entity_poly.entity_id
_entity_poly.type
_entity_poly.pdbx_seq_one_letter_code
_entity_poly.pdbx_strand_id
1 'polypeptide(L)'
;MCPADAGGPGGHCWAGCVATAVGQLLFYHRWPNQGIGEYSYTHPVYGVQYANFGETTYNWNGMETSLNGPNNHIALLLNHLGISFDMDYGPNGSGMWNHSAANSMRNFFRYGPQTQYIFRDTTTMNWDSILTTNLDARKPLYYAGWEGVGSPNGHAFVCDGYAPDNFYHFNWGWSSSYDGYFLLSALTPGGNNFNFAQEVIKDIYPDTLTYNYPEYCTGPDTLNTIAGTFSDGSNMVNYTDNSDCYWLIQPDEPDFDSIVSINLDFPLVDLEPNDRIRVYQGTDTTAVLIADITGSNSPSTINIPAASFLVRFTSDVAENAGGFLGSYKSILPVYCYGTTTFTDSAGVFDDGSGDKKYNNSAICKWKIIPENLVPLTLTFESFNTETDNDVLRVYDLASQQLVATYSGDSVPGPLTIPGGKAYLVFMTNKQVTAPGWSIRWAPEGTTGIGTTPDKEPVIYPNPVADQLWIRQGNRTEKQFEIRVYNTSGSLLKKEIIQTGHQSVINTGNLKAGIYFLTISDETGIHTFRFAKL
;
A
#
# COMPACT_ATOMS: atom_id res chain seq x y z
N MET A 1 1.73 9.95 -9.40
CA MET A 1 1.97 9.81 -10.87
C MET A 1 1.78 11.11 -11.62
N CYS A 2 0.97 12.06 -11.15
CA CYS A 2 1.00 13.45 -11.62
C CYS A 2 2.41 14.06 -11.46
N PRO A 3 2.75 15.15 -12.18
CA PRO A 3 4.07 15.78 -12.10
C PRO A 3 4.50 16.09 -10.67
N ALA A 4 5.79 15.92 -10.37
CA ALA A 4 6.34 16.23 -9.07
C ALA A 4 6.37 17.75 -8.83
N ASP A 5 5.83 18.17 -7.69
CA ASP A 5 5.82 19.56 -7.24
C ASP A 5 5.70 19.59 -5.70
N ALA A 6 6.71 20.16 -5.03
CA ALA A 6 6.76 20.21 -3.57
C ALA A 6 5.65 21.06 -2.93
N GLY A 7 5.02 21.96 -3.70
CA GLY A 7 3.87 22.75 -3.23
C GLY A 7 2.56 21.98 -3.24
N GLY A 8 2.50 20.83 -3.91
CA GLY A 8 1.30 20.01 -4.04
C GLY A 8 1.22 18.89 -2.99
N PRO A 9 0.03 18.28 -2.81
CA PRO A 9 -0.17 17.20 -1.84
C PRO A 9 0.73 16.01 -2.16
N GLY A 10 1.45 15.51 -1.16
CA GLY A 10 2.37 14.37 -1.32
C GLY A 10 3.53 14.63 -2.29
N GLY A 11 3.89 15.91 -2.52
CA GLY A 11 4.98 16.27 -3.43
C GLY A 11 4.62 16.18 -4.92
N HIS A 12 3.32 16.19 -5.26
CA HIS A 12 2.83 16.11 -6.63
C HIS A 12 1.69 17.10 -6.91
N CYS A 13 1.54 17.47 -8.17
CA CYS A 13 0.38 18.23 -8.65
C CYS A 13 -0.93 17.48 -8.44
N TRP A 14 -2.04 18.22 -8.35
CA TRP A 14 -3.37 17.62 -8.30
C TRP A 14 -3.73 16.89 -9.61
N ALA A 15 -4.56 15.85 -9.53
CA ALA A 15 -5.08 15.18 -10.73
C ALA A 15 -6.07 16.06 -11.54
N GLY A 16 -6.78 16.97 -10.86
CA GLY A 16 -7.80 17.85 -11.45
C GLY A 16 -9.20 17.22 -11.48
N CYS A 17 -10.24 18.06 -11.34
CA CYS A 17 -11.64 17.63 -11.26
C CYS A 17 -12.10 16.89 -12.53
N VAL A 18 -11.64 17.32 -13.71
CA VAL A 18 -11.99 16.70 -14.99
C VAL A 18 -11.49 15.25 -15.07
N ALA A 19 -10.22 15.01 -14.72
CA ALA A 19 -9.66 13.66 -14.70
C ALA A 19 -10.36 12.77 -13.66
N THR A 20 -10.70 13.33 -12.50
CA THR A 20 -11.44 12.60 -11.45
C THR A 20 -12.85 12.20 -11.92
N ALA A 21 -13.64 13.13 -12.46
CA ALA A 21 -15.00 12.86 -12.92
C ALA A 21 -15.02 11.84 -14.07
N VAL A 22 -14.12 11.99 -15.05
CA VAL A 22 -13.97 11.01 -16.13
C VAL A 22 -13.47 9.66 -15.61
N GLY A 23 -12.53 9.66 -14.67
CA GLY A 23 -12.01 8.45 -14.04
C GLY A 23 -13.10 7.65 -13.31
N GLN A 24 -14.01 8.33 -12.60
CA GLN A 24 -15.17 7.71 -11.98
C GLN A 24 -16.09 7.04 -13.02
N LEU A 25 -16.33 7.70 -14.14
CA LEU A 25 -17.15 7.16 -15.23
C LEU A 25 -16.50 5.95 -15.90
N LEU A 26 -15.19 6.02 -16.17
CA LEU A 26 -14.43 4.88 -16.71
C LEU A 26 -14.39 3.71 -15.72
N PHE A 27 -14.28 3.98 -14.42
CA PHE A 27 -14.37 2.97 -13.37
C PHE A 27 -15.76 2.33 -13.30
N TYR A 28 -16.83 3.12 -13.41
CA TYR A 28 -18.20 2.61 -13.48
C TYR A 28 -18.39 1.64 -14.65
N HIS A 29 -17.85 1.98 -15.83
CA HIS A 29 -17.88 1.08 -16.97
C HIS A 29 -16.82 -0.04 -16.89
N ARG A 30 -15.83 0.05 -16.01
CA ARG A 30 -14.66 -0.84 -15.97
C ARG A 30 -14.06 -1.04 -17.37
N TRP A 31 -13.86 0.05 -18.11
CA TRP A 31 -13.48 0.01 -19.52
C TRP A 31 -12.49 1.14 -19.90
N PRO A 32 -11.53 0.85 -20.80
CA PRO A 32 -11.20 -0.44 -21.41
C PRO A 32 -10.20 -1.24 -20.58
N ASN A 33 -10.07 -2.55 -20.83
CA ASN A 33 -8.96 -3.32 -20.25
C ASN A 33 -7.60 -2.79 -20.72
N GLN A 34 -7.50 -2.34 -21.97
CA GLN A 34 -6.29 -1.75 -22.55
C GLN A 34 -6.66 -0.56 -23.44
N GLY A 35 -5.92 0.54 -23.34
CA GLY A 35 -6.12 1.72 -24.16
C GLY A 35 -5.70 1.53 -25.63
N ILE A 36 -5.59 2.64 -26.37
CA ILE A 36 -5.08 2.67 -27.75
C ILE A 36 -4.19 3.89 -27.96
N GLY A 37 -3.08 3.67 -28.68
CA GLY A 37 -2.19 4.73 -29.11
C GLY A 37 -1.38 5.34 -27.97
N GLU A 38 -0.72 6.44 -28.28
CA GLU A 38 0.12 7.18 -27.35
C GLU A 38 -0.08 8.68 -27.60
N TYR A 39 0.23 9.48 -26.60
CA TYR A 39 0.11 10.92 -26.71
C TYR A 39 1.14 11.63 -25.84
N SER A 40 1.57 12.81 -26.29
CA SER A 40 2.34 13.74 -25.48
C SER A 40 2.03 15.18 -25.79
N TYR A 41 2.25 16.03 -24.81
CA TYR A 41 2.27 17.47 -24.96
C TYR A 41 3.37 18.06 -24.06
N THR A 42 3.71 19.33 -24.27
CA THR A 42 4.70 20.02 -23.44
C THR A 42 4.02 20.99 -22.49
N HIS A 43 4.10 20.68 -21.19
CA HIS A 43 3.67 21.60 -20.15
C HIS A 43 4.71 22.72 -19.97
N PRO A 44 4.30 23.99 -19.82
CA PRO A 44 5.23 25.12 -19.69
C PRO A 44 6.17 25.02 -18.48
N VAL A 45 5.71 24.38 -17.39
CA VAL A 45 6.46 24.24 -16.13
C VAL A 45 7.11 22.86 -15.97
N TYR A 46 6.38 21.79 -16.29
CA TYR A 46 6.77 20.41 -15.95
C TYR A 46 7.36 19.65 -17.15
N GLY A 47 7.56 20.33 -18.28
CA GLY A 47 8.11 19.75 -19.49
C GLY A 47 7.17 18.74 -20.15
N VAL A 48 7.75 17.79 -20.89
CA VAL A 48 7.00 16.82 -21.68
C VAL A 48 6.21 15.87 -20.78
N GLN A 49 4.91 15.81 -21.01
CA GLN A 49 4.00 14.83 -20.43
C GLN A 49 3.68 13.79 -21.50
N TYR A 50 3.76 12.51 -21.17
CA TYR A 50 3.64 11.41 -22.14
C TYR A 50 2.96 10.18 -21.53
N ALA A 51 2.07 9.56 -22.29
CA ALA A 51 1.43 8.30 -21.94
C ALA A 51 1.30 7.40 -23.19
N ASN A 52 1.61 6.11 -23.03
CA ASN A 52 1.30 5.07 -24.01
C ASN A 52 0.08 4.26 -23.55
N PHE A 53 -1.09 4.63 -24.03
CA PHE A 53 -2.35 3.95 -23.70
C PHE A 53 -2.42 2.56 -24.35
N GLY A 54 -1.84 2.39 -25.53
CA GLY A 54 -1.80 1.14 -26.28
C GLY A 54 -0.99 0.04 -25.60
N GLU A 55 -0.01 0.39 -24.78
CA GLU A 55 0.78 -0.55 -23.97
C GLU A 55 0.30 -0.67 -22.52
N THR A 56 -0.75 0.07 -22.14
CA THR A 56 -1.22 0.13 -20.75
C THR A 56 -2.51 -0.66 -20.54
N THR A 57 -2.46 -1.60 -19.60
CA THR A 57 -3.64 -2.34 -19.11
C THR A 57 -4.14 -1.70 -17.82
N TYR A 58 -5.44 -1.43 -17.74
CA TYR A 58 -6.09 -0.87 -16.56
C TYR A 58 -6.66 -1.99 -15.68
N ASN A 59 -6.10 -2.15 -14.48
CA ASN A 59 -6.61 -3.11 -13.50
C ASN A 59 -7.78 -2.51 -12.72
N TRP A 60 -8.99 -2.63 -13.24
CA TRP A 60 -10.22 -2.19 -12.58
C TRP A 60 -10.44 -2.86 -11.23
N ASN A 61 -10.06 -4.14 -11.12
CA ASN A 61 -10.24 -4.91 -9.90
C ASN A 61 -9.33 -4.43 -8.76
N GLY A 62 -8.18 -3.81 -9.06
CA GLY A 62 -7.31 -3.21 -8.05
C GLY A 62 -7.72 -1.81 -7.60
N MET A 63 -8.77 -1.22 -8.19
CA MET A 63 -9.26 0.11 -7.79
C MET A 63 -10.26 -0.01 -6.63
N GLU A 64 -10.17 0.93 -5.69
CA GLU A 64 -11.02 1.01 -4.51
C GLU A 64 -12.15 2.05 -4.69
N THR A 65 -13.29 1.83 -4.03
CA THR A 65 -14.39 2.81 -3.96
C THR A 65 -14.15 3.93 -2.95
N SER A 66 -13.18 3.75 -2.05
CA SER A 66 -12.78 4.71 -1.03
C SER A 66 -11.29 4.58 -0.75
N LEU A 67 -10.58 5.72 -0.74
CA LEU A 67 -9.13 5.76 -0.57
C LEU A 67 -8.73 6.18 0.84
N ASN A 68 -7.96 5.31 1.51
CA ASN A 68 -7.28 5.63 2.78
C ASN A 68 -5.77 5.82 2.60
N GLY A 69 -5.28 5.73 1.36
CA GLY A 69 -3.87 5.82 1.00
C GLY A 69 -3.70 5.82 -0.52
N PRO A 70 -2.45 5.79 -1.00
CA PRO A 70 -2.15 5.71 -2.43
C PRO A 70 -2.69 4.42 -3.05
N ASN A 71 -3.27 4.52 -4.25
CA ASN A 71 -3.66 3.38 -5.07
C ASN A 71 -3.09 3.59 -6.48
N ASN A 72 -2.14 2.74 -6.88
CA ASN A 72 -1.41 2.91 -8.13
C ASN A 72 -2.29 2.69 -9.37
N HIS A 73 -3.34 1.87 -9.27
CA HIS A 73 -4.26 1.63 -10.37
C HIS A 73 -5.10 2.88 -10.68
N ILE A 74 -5.61 3.54 -9.64
CA ILE A 74 -6.32 4.83 -9.79
C ILE A 74 -5.34 5.93 -10.22
N ALA A 75 -4.15 6.00 -9.61
CA ALA A 75 -3.15 7.02 -9.94
C ALA A 75 -2.72 6.95 -11.42
N LEU A 76 -2.55 5.74 -11.96
CA LEU A 76 -2.23 5.51 -13.37
C LEU A 76 -3.37 6.00 -14.29
N LEU A 77 -4.61 5.62 -13.99
CA LEU A 77 -5.78 6.05 -14.76
C LEU A 77 -5.89 7.57 -14.78
N LEU A 78 -5.85 8.22 -13.61
CA LEU A 78 -5.98 9.68 -13.52
C LEU A 78 -4.83 10.42 -14.19
N ASN A 79 -3.61 9.88 -14.13
CA ASN A 79 -2.47 10.45 -14.85
C ASN A 79 -2.66 10.35 -16.37
N HIS A 80 -3.04 9.19 -16.89
CA HIS A 80 -3.31 8.99 -18.32
C HIS A 80 -4.43 9.91 -18.80
N LEU A 81 -5.51 10.04 -18.02
CA LEU A 81 -6.59 10.97 -18.32
C LEU A 81 -6.08 12.42 -18.38
N GLY A 82 -5.34 12.88 -17.37
CA GLY A 82 -4.74 14.22 -17.41
C GLY A 82 -3.82 14.45 -18.60
N ILE A 83 -3.03 13.43 -19.00
CA ILE A 83 -2.16 13.53 -20.17
C ILE A 83 -2.97 13.64 -21.47
N SER A 84 -4.01 12.82 -21.60
CA SER A 84 -4.88 12.79 -22.77
C SER A 84 -5.70 14.07 -22.99
N PHE A 85 -5.72 14.96 -21.98
CA PHE A 85 -6.50 16.18 -21.93
C PHE A 85 -5.65 17.45 -22.12
N ASP A 86 -4.33 17.34 -22.25
CA ASP A 86 -3.43 18.50 -22.14
C ASP A 86 -3.62 19.24 -20.80
N MET A 87 -3.69 18.50 -19.68
CA MET A 87 -3.94 19.08 -18.35
C MET A 87 -2.95 20.21 -18.00
N ASP A 88 -3.47 21.36 -17.61
CA ASP A 88 -2.66 22.42 -17.00
C ASP A 88 -2.47 22.03 -15.52
N TYR A 89 -1.37 21.33 -15.25
CA TYR A 89 -1.06 20.80 -13.93
C TYR A 89 -0.66 21.92 -12.98
N GLY A 90 -1.03 21.80 -11.71
CA GLY A 90 -0.55 22.72 -10.68
C GLY A 90 -0.63 22.17 -9.26
N PRO A 91 0.17 22.73 -8.34
CA PRO A 91 0.20 22.31 -6.93
C PRO A 91 -1.06 22.73 -6.16
N ASN A 92 -1.77 23.76 -6.62
CA ASN A 92 -3.00 24.28 -5.99
C ASN A 92 -4.28 23.85 -6.72
N GLY A 93 -4.15 23.11 -7.81
CA GLY A 93 -5.25 22.70 -8.67
C GLY A 93 -4.74 22.46 -10.08
N SER A 94 -5.41 21.57 -10.79
CA SER A 94 -5.14 21.28 -12.20
C SER A 94 -6.42 21.42 -12.99
N GLY A 95 -6.35 22.05 -14.16
CA GLY A 95 -7.51 22.42 -14.95
C GLY A 95 -7.31 22.20 -16.45
N MET A 96 -8.41 22.14 -17.19
CA MET A 96 -8.40 22.07 -18.65
C MET A 96 -9.78 22.44 -19.22
N TRP A 97 -9.89 22.56 -20.55
CA TRP A 97 -11.16 22.82 -21.25
C TRP A 97 -11.92 21.54 -21.61
N ASN A 98 -13.10 21.34 -21.04
CA ASN A 98 -13.87 20.08 -21.06
C ASN A 98 -14.12 19.41 -22.42
N HIS A 99 -14.09 20.15 -23.53
CA HIS A 99 -14.35 19.61 -24.86
C HIS A 99 -13.35 18.51 -25.26
N SER A 100 -12.10 18.56 -24.77
CA SER A 100 -11.11 17.52 -25.10
C SER A 100 -11.37 16.19 -24.40
N ALA A 101 -12.14 16.16 -23.29
CA ALA A 101 -12.39 14.93 -22.55
C ALA A 101 -13.20 13.91 -23.38
N ALA A 102 -14.25 14.35 -24.06
CA ALA A 102 -15.03 13.49 -24.96
C ALA A 102 -14.16 12.97 -26.13
N ASN A 103 -13.27 13.81 -26.65
CA ASN A 103 -12.34 13.43 -27.71
C ASN A 103 -11.34 12.38 -27.25
N SER A 104 -10.77 12.55 -26.06
CA SER A 104 -9.83 11.61 -25.48
C SER A 104 -10.47 10.25 -25.19
N MET A 105 -11.68 10.21 -24.62
CA MET A 105 -12.40 8.95 -24.38
C MET A 105 -12.50 8.10 -25.66
N ARG A 106 -12.81 8.74 -26.79
CA ARG A 106 -12.90 8.06 -28.10
C ARG A 106 -11.54 7.62 -28.63
N ASN A 107 -10.53 8.49 -28.57
CA ASN A 107 -9.25 8.27 -29.23
C ASN A 107 -8.32 7.31 -28.46
N PHE A 108 -8.39 7.32 -27.13
CA PHE A 108 -7.43 6.59 -26.28
C PHE A 108 -8.08 5.51 -25.41
N PHE A 109 -9.37 5.63 -25.10
CA PHE A 109 -10.09 4.76 -24.16
C PHE A 109 -11.22 3.94 -24.79
N ARG A 110 -11.26 3.83 -26.13
CA ARG A 110 -12.21 2.95 -26.85
C ARG A 110 -13.68 3.24 -26.56
N TYR A 111 -14.05 4.50 -26.37
CA TYR A 111 -15.45 4.90 -26.27
C TYR A 111 -16.05 5.17 -27.66
N GLY A 112 -17.35 4.93 -27.79
CA GLY A 112 -18.06 5.04 -29.06
C GLY A 112 -18.11 6.48 -29.61
N PRO A 113 -18.31 6.64 -30.93
CA PRO A 113 -18.44 7.96 -31.56
C PRO A 113 -19.64 8.78 -31.05
N GLN A 114 -20.59 8.14 -30.37
CA GLN A 114 -21.75 8.80 -29.76
C GLN A 114 -21.39 9.62 -28.51
N THR A 115 -20.26 9.30 -27.84
CA THR A 115 -19.75 10.06 -26.69
C THR A 115 -19.49 11.49 -27.13
N GLN A 116 -20.31 12.44 -26.67
CA GLN A 116 -20.36 13.78 -27.25
C GLN A 116 -20.43 14.86 -26.18
N TYR A 117 -19.56 15.87 -26.34
CA TYR A 117 -19.61 17.12 -25.57
C TYR A 117 -20.77 18.00 -26.05
N ILE A 118 -21.56 18.52 -25.11
CA ILE A 118 -22.66 19.45 -25.35
C ILE A 118 -22.55 20.63 -24.39
N PHE A 119 -22.58 21.84 -24.95
CA PHE A 119 -22.64 23.09 -24.19
C PHE A 119 -24.09 23.55 -24.10
N ARG A 120 -24.59 23.79 -22.87
CA ARG A 120 -26.01 24.06 -22.60
C ARG A 120 -26.54 25.27 -23.34
N ASP A 121 -25.77 26.36 -23.39
CA ASP A 121 -26.28 27.63 -23.93
C ASP A 121 -26.27 27.68 -25.47
N THR A 122 -25.57 26.76 -26.14
CA THR A 122 -25.52 26.70 -27.61
C THR A 122 -26.29 25.53 -28.22
N THR A 123 -26.75 24.57 -27.42
CA THR A 123 -27.47 23.41 -27.93
C THR A 123 -28.93 23.73 -28.21
N THR A 124 -29.50 23.10 -29.25
CA THR A 124 -30.94 23.10 -29.51
C THR A 124 -31.64 21.91 -28.86
N MET A 125 -30.90 20.98 -28.26
CA MET A 125 -31.44 19.81 -27.58
C MET A 125 -32.11 20.23 -26.27
N ASN A 126 -33.19 19.54 -25.90
CA ASN A 126 -33.79 19.73 -24.59
C ASN A 126 -32.84 19.17 -23.52
N TRP A 127 -32.41 20.04 -22.61
CA TRP A 127 -31.37 19.71 -21.64
C TRP A 127 -31.80 18.62 -20.66
N ASP A 128 -33.01 18.71 -20.12
CA ASP A 128 -33.57 17.67 -19.23
C ASP A 128 -33.63 16.31 -19.95
N SER A 129 -34.08 16.30 -21.20
CA SER A 129 -34.12 15.10 -22.03
C SER A 129 -32.73 14.51 -22.28
N ILE A 130 -31.66 15.31 -22.38
CA ILE A 130 -30.31 14.76 -22.50
C ILE A 130 -29.96 13.97 -21.24
N LEU A 131 -30.21 14.56 -20.07
CA LEU A 131 -29.87 13.95 -18.78
C LEU A 131 -30.71 12.69 -18.53
N THR A 132 -32.03 12.79 -18.61
CA THR A 132 -32.93 11.68 -18.26
C THR A 132 -32.76 10.49 -19.21
N THR A 133 -32.65 10.70 -20.53
CA THR A 133 -32.46 9.59 -21.47
C THR A 133 -31.15 8.83 -21.29
N ASN A 134 -30.09 9.52 -20.85
CA ASN A 134 -28.81 8.87 -20.53
C ASN A 134 -28.91 8.08 -19.22
N LEU A 135 -29.50 8.68 -18.18
CA LEU A 135 -29.67 8.04 -16.88
C LEU A 135 -30.61 6.83 -16.94
N ASP A 136 -31.70 6.92 -17.70
CA ASP A 136 -32.60 5.80 -17.98
C ASP A 136 -31.89 4.65 -18.70
N ALA A 137 -30.87 4.96 -19.51
CA ALA A 137 -30.02 4.00 -20.18
C ALA A 137 -28.82 3.53 -19.33
N ARG A 138 -28.78 3.84 -18.02
CA ARG A 138 -27.66 3.53 -17.11
C ARG A 138 -26.33 4.11 -17.58
N LYS A 139 -26.37 5.32 -18.12
CA LYS A 139 -25.19 6.08 -18.56
C LYS A 139 -25.06 7.35 -17.72
N PRO A 140 -24.36 7.30 -16.57
CA PRO A 140 -24.05 8.51 -15.83
C PRO A 140 -23.26 9.46 -16.71
N LEU A 141 -23.47 10.76 -16.52
CA LEU A 141 -22.91 11.80 -17.36
C LEU A 141 -21.77 12.51 -16.63
N TYR A 142 -20.76 12.88 -17.40
CA TYR A 142 -19.89 13.97 -17.01
C TYR A 142 -20.70 15.27 -17.03
N TYR A 143 -20.57 16.07 -15.98
CA TYR A 143 -21.21 17.37 -15.86
C TYR A 143 -20.18 18.42 -15.42
N ALA A 144 -20.32 19.65 -15.89
CA ALA A 144 -19.55 20.76 -15.40
C ALA A 144 -20.36 22.05 -15.32
N GLY A 145 -19.91 22.94 -14.45
CA GLY A 145 -20.52 24.26 -14.24
C GLY A 145 -19.50 25.27 -13.69
N TRP A 146 -19.82 26.56 -13.84
CA TRP A 146 -18.95 27.68 -13.48
C TRP A 146 -19.64 28.63 -12.51
N GLU A 147 -18.80 29.33 -11.74
CA GLU A 147 -19.24 30.40 -10.84
C GLU A 147 -19.84 31.59 -11.58
N GLY A 148 -19.40 31.83 -12.81
CA GLY A 148 -19.89 32.90 -13.67
C GLY A 148 -19.36 32.74 -15.10
N VAL A 149 -20.05 33.37 -16.06
CA VAL A 149 -19.60 33.38 -17.46
C VAL A 149 -18.24 34.08 -17.55
N GLY A 150 -17.23 33.37 -18.06
CA GLY A 150 -15.84 33.85 -18.16
C GLY A 150 -15.03 33.76 -16.86
N SER A 151 -15.58 33.16 -15.80
CA SER A 151 -14.81 32.84 -14.59
C SER A 151 -13.81 31.72 -14.87
N PRO A 152 -12.57 31.79 -14.33
CA PRO A 152 -11.66 30.64 -14.33
C PRO A 152 -12.08 29.56 -13.31
N ASN A 153 -13.03 29.88 -12.42
CA ASN A 153 -13.49 28.99 -11.37
C ASN A 153 -14.68 28.15 -11.86
N GLY A 154 -14.36 26.96 -12.37
CA GLY A 154 -15.31 25.93 -12.76
C GLY A 154 -15.04 24.62 -12.05
N HIS A 155 -16.03 23.73 -12.06
CA HIS A 155 -15.90 22.41 -11.46
C HIS A 155 -16.52 21.35 -12.37
N ALA A 156 -15.91 20.17 -12.33
CA ALA A 156 -16.32 18.98 -13.08
C ALA A 156 -16.69 17.87 -12.10
N PHE A 157 -17.84 17.25 -12.34
CA PHE A 157 -18.50 16.32 -11.45
C PHE A 157 -19.36 15.33 -12.24
N VAL A 158 -20.01 14.39 -11.57
CA VAL A 158 -20.81 13.34 -12.22
C VAL A 158 -22.29 13.54 -11.92
N CYS A 159 -23.13 13.45 -12.94
CA CYS A 159 -24.58 13.33 -12.81
C CYS A 159 -24.96 11.86 -12.98
N ASP A 160 -25.46 11.23 -11.91
CA ASP A 160 -25.65 9.78 -11.79
C ASP A 160 -27.08 9.40 -11.38
N GLY A 161 -28.00 10.35 -11.28
CA GLY A 161 -29.40 10.04 -10.98
C GLY A 161 -30.33 11.24 -11.16
N TYR A 162 -31.63 10.97 -11.09
CA TYR A 162 -32.66 11.99 -11.08
C TYR A 162 -33.85 11.55 -10.24
N ALA A 163 -34.62 12.54 -9.77
CA ALA A 163 -35.80 12.38 -8.94
C ALA A 163 -36.95 13.22 -9.51
N PRO A 164 -38.20 13.06 -9.00
CA PRO A 164 -39.31 13.92 -9.39
C PRO A 164 -39.00 15.42 -9.26
N ASP A 165 -39.80 16.24 -9.93
CA ASP A 165 -39.69 17.71 -9.88
C ASP A 165 -38.36 18.28 -10.42
N ASN A 166 -37.74 17.59 -11.39
CA ASN A 166 -36.49 17.99 -12.08
C ASN A 166 -35.26 18.11 -11.16
N PHE A 167 -35.21 17.30 -10.11
CA PHE A 167 -34.03 17.15 -9.29
C PHE A 167 -33.08 16.13 -9.91
N TYR A 168 -31.79 16.46 -9.96
CA TYR A 168 -30.74 15.59 -10.45
C TYR A 168 -29.74 15.32 -9.34
N HIS A 169 -29.33 14.05 -9.20
CA HIS A 169 -28.28 13.68 -8.27
C HIS A 169 -26.93 14.00 -8.88
N PHE A 170 -26.04 14.56 -8.05
CA PHE A 170 -24.67 14.86 -8.42
C PHE A 170 -23.70 14.31 -7.39
N ASN A 171 -22.70 13.58 -7.89
CA ASN A 171 -21.48 13.26 -7.17
C ASN A 171 -20.44 14.34 -7.48
N TRP A 172 -20.14 15.18 -6.48
CA TRP A 172 -19.26 16.34 -6.66
C TRP A 172 -17.77 15.98 -6.69
N GLY A 173 -17.42 14.71 -6.48
CA GLY A 173 -16.03 14.27 -6.44
C GLY A 173 -15.29 14.69 -5.16
N TRP A 174 -16.02 15.09 -4.11
CA TRP A 174 -15.46 15.56 -2.83
C TRP A 174 -15.64 14.53 -1.71
N SER A 175 -15.36 13.27 -2.01
CA SER A 175 -15.47 12.16 -1.05
C SER A 175 -16.87 12.10 -0.39
N SER A 176 -17.90 12.15 -1.24
CA SER A 176 -19.33 12.20 -0.84
C SER A 176 -19.78 13.45 -0.09
N SER A 177 -18.90 14.44 0.08
CA SER A 177 -19.27 15.72 0.67
C SER A 177 -20.18 16.50 -0.27
N TYR A 178 -21.38 16.84 0.23
CA TYR A 178 -22.42 17.60 -0.49
C TYR A 178 -23.06 16.88 -1.69
N ASP A 179 -22.76 15.60 -1.89
CA ASP A 179 -23.47 14.77 -2.86
C ASP A 179 -24.97 14.77 -2.54
N GLY A 180 -25.80 14.80 -3.58
CA GLY A 180 -27.24 14.86 -3.39
C GLY A 180 -27.99 15.40 -4.59
N TYR A 181 -29.27 15.68 -4.37
CA TYR A 181 -30.20 16.13 -5.38
C TYR A 181 -30.26 17.66 -5.47
N PHE A 182 -30.08 18.19 -6.69
CA PHE A 182 -30.09 19.62 -6.97
C PHE A 182 -30.98 19.95 -8.17
N LEU A 183 -31.53 21.16 -8.18
CA LEU A 183 -32.09 21.74 -9.40
C LEU A 183 -30.93 22.24 -10.28
N LEU A 184 -31.06 22.12 -11.59
CA LEU A 184 -30.07 22.63 -12.55
C LEU A 184 -29.90 24.16 -12.53
N SER A 185 -30.82 24.89 -11.89
CA SER A 185 -30.73 26.33 -11.65
C SER A 185 -30.16 26.70 -10.28
N ALA A 186 -29.84 25.70 -9.44
CA ALA A 186 -29.37 25.86 -8.07
C ALA A 186 -28.27 24.82 -7.72
N LEU A 187 -27.25 24.72 -8.56
CA LEU A 187 -26.04 23.94 -8.36
C LEU A 187 -25.10 24.65 -7.37
N THR A 188 -25.49 24.68 -6.08
CA THR A 188 -24.78 25.41 -5.02
C THR A 188 -24.33 24.54 -3.84
N PRO A 189 -23.52 23.50 -4.06
CA PRO A 189 -23.07 22.59 -2.98
C PRO A 189 -22.13 23.32 -2.02
N GLY A 190 -22.41 23.23 -0.71
CA GLY A 190 -21.56 23.85 0.31
C GLY A 190 -21.43 25.38 0.22
N GLY A 191 -22.32 26.05 -0.51
CA GLY A 191 -22.24 27.51 -0.76
C GLY A 191 -21.42 27.91 -1.99
N ASN A 192 -20.85 26.95 -2.72
CA ASN A 192 -20.28 27.20 -4.04
C ASN A 192 -21.36 27.55 -5.07
N ASN A 193 -20.97 27.94 -6.28
CA ASN A 193 -21.90 28.25 -7.35
C ASN A 193 -21.38 27.69 -8.67
N PHE A 194 -22.16 26.80 -9.30
CA PHE A 194 -21.84 26.21 -10.60
C PHE A 194 -23.00 26.36 -11.60
N ASN A 195 -23.80 27.41 -11.43
CA ASN A 195 -25.02 27.60 -12.20
C ASN A 195 -24.78 28.09 -13.64
N PHE A 196 -23.57 28.53 -13.98
CA PHE A 196 -23.28 29.15 -15.28
C PHE A 196 -22.51 28.22 -16.21
N ALA A 197 -22.61 28.49 -17.52
CA ALA A 197 -21.85 27.83 -18.58
C ALA A 197 -21.89 26.29 -18.47
N GLN A 198 -23.05 25.72 -18.18
CA GLN A 198 -23.15 24.30 -17.88
C GLN A 198 -22.89 23.42 -19.10
N GLU A 199 -22.25 22.28 -18.89
CA GLU A 199 -21.78 21.40 -19.96
C GLU A 199 -21.94 19.95 -19.55
N VAL A 200 -22.12 19.08 -20.55
CA VAL A 200 -22.13 17.64 -20.35
C VAL A 200 -21.31 16.92 -21.40
N ILE A 201 -20.84 15.72 -21.03
CA ILE A 201 -20.53 14.70 -22.01
C ILE A 201 -21.58 13.62 -21.86
N LYS A 202 -22.37 13.44 -22.91
CA LYS A 202 -23.45 12.44 -23.00
C LYS A 202 -23.00 11.21 -23.76
N ASP A 203 -23.79 10.15 -23.64
CA ASP A 203 -23.62 8.87 -24.34
C ASP A 203 -22.23 8.26 -24.11
N ILE A 204 -21.70 8.45 -22.90
CA ILE A 204 -20.45 7.84 -22.46
C ILE A 204 -20.69 6.33 -22.41
N TYR A 205 -20.26 5.65 -23.47
CA TYR A 205 -20.48 4.23 -23.66
C TYR A 205 -19.28 3.60 -24.39
N PRO A 206 -18.76 2.47 -23.91
CA PRO A 206 -17.76 1.66 -24.61
C PRO A 206 -18.14 1.41 -26.08
N ASP A 207 -17.18 1.44 -27.00
CA ASP A 207 -17.46 1.12 -28.40
C ASP A 207 -17.69 -0.39 -28.56
N THR A 208 -18.95 -0.81 -28.46
CA THR A 208 -19.36 -2.21 -28.64
C THR A 208 -19.56 -2.62 -30.09
N LEU A 209 -19.48 -1.68 -31.04
CA LEU A 209 -19.50 -1.99 -32.47
C LEU A 209 -18.13 -2.52 -32.93
N THR A 210 -17.07 -1.98 -32.35
CA THR A 210 -15.68 -2.35 -32.70
C THR A 210 -15.08 -3.35 -31.70
N TYR A 211 -15.45 -3.27 -30.42
CA TYR A 211 -14.84 -4.08 -29.36
C TYR A 211 -15.89 -4.90 -28.60
N ASN A 212 -15.44 -5.99 -27.97
CA ASN A 212 -16.29 -6.77 -27.08
C ASN A 212 -16.22 -6.18 -25.66
N TYR A 213 -17.33 -5.64 -25.17
CA TYR A 213 -17.46 -5.14 -23.81
C TYR A 213 -17.90 -6.28 -22.88
N PRO A 214 -17.21 -6.55 -21.75
CA PRO A 214 -17.55 -7.63 -20.85
C PRO A 214 -18.78 -7.28 -20.00
N GLU A 215 -19.97 -7.39 -20.58
CA GLU A 215 -21.26 -7.10 -19.92
C GLU A 215 -21.58 -8.03 -18.74
N TYR A 216 -20.89 -9.18 -18.65
CA TYR A 216 -21.15 -10.21 -17.67
C TYR A 216 -19.84 -10.82 -17.15
N CYS A 217 -19.90 -11.31 -15.92
CA CYS A 217 -18.81 -12.07 -15.32
C CYS A 217 -18.54 -13.34 -16.12
N THR A 218 -17.26 -13.69 -16.24
CA THR A 218 -16.83 -14.86 -16.99
C THR A 218 -15.89 -15.72 -16.15
N GLY A 219 -16.35 -16.92 -15.81
CA GLY A 219 -15.54 -17.92 -15.11
C GLY A 219 -15.02 -17.48 -13.74
N PRO A 220 -13.96 -18.14 -13.24
CA PRO A 220 -13.28 -17.75 -12.03
C PRO A 220 -12.22 -16.67 -12.28
N ASP A 221 -12.25 -15.64 -11.46
CA ASP A 221 -11.22 -14.59 -11.39
C ASP A 221 -10.45 -14.72 -10.07
N THR A 222 -9.17 -14.32 -10.06
CA THR A 222 -8.32 -14.33 -8.86
C THR A 222 -7.76 -12.94 -8.61
N LEU A 223 -8.06 -12.39 -7.45
CA LEU A 223 -7.74 -11.01 -7.07
C LEU A 223 -6.62 -11.02 -6.03
N ASN A 224 -5.44 -10.55 -6.46
CA ASN A 224 -4.21 -10.62 -5.67
C ASN A 224 -3.84 -9.30 -4.98
N THR A 225 -4.60 -8.21 -5.19
CA THR A 225 -4.31 -6.92 -4.53
C THR A 225 -4.81 -6.92 -3.09
N ILE A 226 -4.17 -6.17 -2.20
CA ILE A 226 -4.58 -6.06 -0.78
C ILE A 226 -5.93 -5.36 -0.59
N ALA A 227 -6.35 -4.56 -1.57
CA ALA A 227 -7.65 -3.94 -1.61
C ALA A 227 -8.10 -3.83 -3.08
N GLY A 228 -9.41 -3.81 -3.30
CA GLY A 228 -9.93 -3.81 -4.64
C GLY A 228 -11.44 -3.96 -4.71
N THR A 229 -11.93 -4.11 -5.93
CA THR A 229 -13.35 -4.27 -6.23
C THR A 229 -13.58 -5.37 -7.26
N PHE A 230 -14.77 -5.92 -7.28
CA PHE A 230 -15.22 -6.87 -8.29
C PHE A 230 -16.71 -6.67 -8.53
N SER A 231 -17.18 -7.01 -9.72
CA SER A 231 -18.58 -6.88 -10.10
C SER A 231 -18.96 -8.02 -11.02
N ASP A 232 -20.25 -8.29 -11.11
CA ASP A 232 -20.84 -9.19 -12.10
C ASP A 232 -20.80 -8.64 -13.54
N GLY A 233 -20.35 -7.39 -13.74
CA GLY A 233 -20.12 -6.78 -15.06
C GLY A 233 -21.34 -6.08 -15.65
N SER A 234 -22.51 -6.29 -15.04
CA SER A 234 -23.81 -5.81 -15.51
C SER A 234 -24.04 -4.31 -15.26
N ASN A 235 -22.99 -3.48 -15.18
CA ASN A 235 -23.13 -2.07 -14.80
C ASN A 235 -24.17 -1.28 -15.65
N MET A 236 -24.38 -1.67 -16.91
CA MET A 236 -25.31 -1.01 -17.85
C MET A 236 -26.53 -1.84 -18.26
N VAL A 237 -26.63 -3.09 -17.80
CA VAL A 237 -27.70 -4.03 -18.17
C VAL A 237 -28.10 -4.83 -16.93
N ASN A 238 -29.16 -5.63 -16.96
CA ASN A 238 -29.31 -6.58 -15.86
C ASN A 238 -28.37 -7.76 -16.07
N TYR A 239 -27.97 -8.44 -14.99
CA TYR A 239 -27.18 -9.66 -15.10
C TYR A 239 -27.93 -10.76 -15.87
N THR A 240 -27.19 -11.74 -16.40
CA THR A 240 -27.79 -12.86 -17.13
C THR A 240 -28.33 -13.94 -16.20
N ASP A 241 -29.41 -14.58 -16.63
CA ASP A 241 -29.90 -15.83 -16.06
C ASP A 241 -28.84 -16.94 -16.22
N ASN A 242 -28.84 -17.93 -15.33
CA ASN A 242 -27.93 -19.08 -15.30
C ASN A 242 -26.44 -18.70 -15.14
N SER A 243 -26.16 -17.56 -14.52
CA SER A 243 -24.79 -17.15 -14.20
C SER A 243 -24.21 -18.02 -13.10
N ASP A 244 -22.93 -18.35 -13.21
CA ASP A 244 -22.16 -19.04 -12.18
C ASP A 244 -20.71 -18.52 -12.19
N CYS A 245 -20.48 -17.47 -11.40
CA CYS A 245 -19.25 -16.69 -11.42
C CYS A 245 -18.52 -16.76 -10.09
N TYR A 246 -17.19 -16.70 -10.14
CA TYR A 246 -16.34 -16.91 -8.98
C TYR A 246 -15.26 -15.83 -8.90
N TRP A 247 -15.02 -15.33 -7.69
CA TRP A 247 -13.89 -14.44 -7.39
C TRP A 247 -13.14 -15.00 -6.19
N LEU A 248 -11.92 -15.46 -6.42
CA LEU A 248 -10.99 -15.85 -5.38
C LEU A 248 -10.21 -14.63 -4.95
N ILE A 249 -10.49 -14.09 -3.77
CA ILE A 249 -9.74 -13.00 -3.17
C ILE A 249 -8.58 -13.65 -2.41
N GLN A 250 -7.36 -13.48 -2.92
CA GLN A 250 -6.14 -14.04 -2.36
C GLN A 250 -5.00 -13.02 -2.48
N PRO A 251 -4.99 -11.99 -1.61
CA PRO A 251 -3.95 -10.97 -1.63
C PRO A 251 -2.55 -11.58 -1.54
N ASP A 252 -1.68 -11.19 -2.49
CA ASP A 252 -0.30 -11.67 -2.61
C ASP A 252 0.57 -10.57 -3.22
N GLU A 253 0.64 -9.43 -2.54
CA GLU A 253 1.50 -8.31 -2.94
C GLU A 253 2.80 -8.33 -2.12
N PRO A 254 3.98 -8.51 -2.74
CA PRO A 254 5.25 -8.71 -2.04
C PRO A 254 5.65 -7.58 -1.09
N ASP A 255 5.24 -6.35 -1.43
CA ASP A 255 5.53 -5.13 -0.67
C ASP A 255 4.75 -5.04 0.66
N PHE A 256 3.71 -5.84 0.83
CA PHE A 256 2.89 -5.87 2.04
C PHE A 256 3.19 -7.11 2.90
N ASP A 257 2.81 -7.03 4.17
CA ASP A 257 2.89 -8.17 5.10
C ASP A 257 1.81 -9.22 4.81
N SER A 258 1.84 -10.32 5.56
CA SER A 258 0.77 -11.30 5.70
C SER A 258 -0.59 -10.65 5.97
N ILE A 259 -1.67 -11.38 5.70
CA ILE A 259 -3.04 -10.90 5.90
C ILE A 259 -3.60 -11.50 7.19
N VAL A 260 -4.11 -10.66 8.10
CA VAL A 260 -4.79 -11.12 9.33
C VAL A 260 -6.24 -11.50 9.05
N SER A 261 -6.95 -10.63 8.36
CA SER A 261 -8.36 -10.79 8.00
C SER A 261 -8.67 -9.89 6.80
N ILE A 262 -9.82 -10.08 6.17
CA ILE A 262 -10.27 -9.24 5.06
C ILE A 262 -11.68 -8.75 5.36
N ASN A 263 -11.90 -7.44 5.21
CA ASN A 263 -13.24 -6.86 5.24
C ASN A 263 -13.82 -6.87 3.83
N LEU A 264 -15.07 -7.29 3.70
CA LEU A 264 -15.84 -7.30 2.46
C LEU A 264 -17.10 -6.46 2.64
N ASP A 265 -17.32 -5.55 1.69
CA ASP A 265 -18.46 -4.66 1.59
C ASP A 265 -19.13 -4.81 0.22
N PHE A 266 -20.43 -4.54 0.17
CA PHE A 266 -21.18 -4.44 -1.09
C PHE A 266 -21.79 -3.04 -1.22
N PRO A 267 -21.02 -2.06 -1.72
CA PRO A 267 -21.53 -0.70 -1.97
C PRO A 267 -22.80 -0.67 -2.84
N LEU A 268 -22.96 -1.65 -3.73
CA LEU A 268 -24.16 -1.85 -4.54
C LEU A 268 -24.52 -3.34 -4.52
N VAL A 269 -25.79 -3.64 -4.26
CA VAL A 269 -26.38 -4.96 -4.49
C VAL A 269 -27.83 -4.79 -4.89
N ASP A 270 -28.20 -5.44 -5.99
CA ASP A 270 -29.55 -5.50 -6.52
C ASP A 270 -29.74 -6.85 -7.21
N LEU A 271 -30.18 -7.83 -6.42
CA LEU A 271 -30.41 -9.21 -6.86
C LEU A 271 -31.88 -9.58 -6.73
N GLU A 272 -32.34 -10.46 -7.60
CA GLU A 272 -33.63 -11.12 -7.45
C GLU A 272 -33.63 -12.09 -6.24
N PRO A 273 -34.80 -12.38 -5.64
CA PRO A 273 -34.90 -13.18 -4.41
C PRO A 273 -34.33 -14.61 -4.48
N ASN A 274 -34.25 -15.19 -5.68
CA ASN A 274 -33.71 -16.55 -5.89
C ASN A 274 -32.21 -16.55 -6.22
N ASP A 275 -31.64 -15.39 -6.51
CA ASP A 275 -30.25 -15.24 -6.90
C ASP A 275 -29.40 -14.90 -5.69
N ARG A 276 -28.17 -15.42 -5.70
CA ARG A 276 -27.36 -15.53 -4.48
C ARG A 276 -25.91 -15.18 -4.71
N ILE A 277 -25.37 -14.35 -3.82
CA ILE A 277 -23.93 -14.23 -3.60
C ILE A 277 -23.56 -15.00 -2.34
N ARG A 278 -22.68 -15.99 -2.47
CA ARG A 278 -22.18 -16.81 -1.37
C ARG A 278 -20.70 -16.54 -1.11
N VAL A 279 -20.35 -16.35 0.15
CA VAL A 279 -18.98 -16.05 0.59
C VAL A 279 -18.44 -17.21 1.43
N TYR A 280 -17.33 -17.81 1.01
CA TYR A 280 -16.73 -18.98 1.64
C TYR A 280 -15.36 -18.63 2.25
N GLN A 281 -15.12 -19.03 3.50
CA GLN A 281 -13.87 -18.84 4.24
C GLN A 281 -12.78 -19.83 3.78
N GLY A 282 -12.34 -19.70 2.54
CA GLY A 282 -11.34 -20.55 1.93
C GLY A 282 -11.32 -20.36 0.42
N THR A 283 -10.62 -21.24 -0.27
CA THR A 283 -10.36 -21.11 -1.70
C THR A 283 -11.38 -21.83 -2.59
N ASP A 284 -12.34 -22.55 -1.99
CA ASP A 284 -13.33 -23.35 -2.71
C ASP A 284 -14.70 -23.38 -2.00
N THR A 285 -15.69 -23.99 -2.66
CA THR A 285 -17.08 -24.07 -2.16
C THR A 285 -17.28 -25.12 -1.07
N THR A 286 -16.25 -25.87 -0.69
CA THR A 286 -16.29 -26.84 0.42
C THR A 286 -15.93 -26.20 1.76
N ALA A 287 -15.35 -25.00 1.72
CA ALA A 287 -15.04 -24.19 2.90
C ALA A 287 -16.30 -23.68 3.62
N VAL A 288 -16.09 -23.09 4.81
CA VAL A 288 -17.18 -22.57 5.66
C VAL A 288 -17.88 -21.40 4.97
N LEU A 289 -19.21 -21.51 4.79
CA LEU A 289 -20.05 -20.41 4.29
C LEU A 289 -20.21 -19.33 5.36
N ILE A 290 -19.71 -18.12 5.12
CA ILE A 290 -19.80 -16.97 6.04
C ILE A 290 -21.04 -16.11 5.73
N ALA A 291 -21.37 -15.93 4.45
CA ALA A 291 -22.47 -15.07 4.04
C ALA A 291 -23.22 -15.64 2.84
N ASP A 292 -24.53 -15.37 2.82
CA ASP A 292 -25.45 -15.73 1.74
C ASP A 292 -26.40 -14.54 1.52
N ILE A 293 -26.17 -13.79 0.44
CA ILE A 293 -26.75 -12.46 0.18
C ILE A 293 -27.72 -12.56 -1.00
N THR A 294 -28.88 -11.91 -0.87
CA THR A 294 -29.94 -11.82 -1.89
C THR A 294 -30.72 -10.51 -1.72
N GLY A 295 -31.52 -10.14 -2.71
CA GLY A 295 -32.29 -8.90 -2.70
C GLY A 295 -31.44 -7.65 -2.94
N SER A 296 -32.03 -6.50 -2.63
CA SER A 296 -31.44 -5.17 -2.89
C SER A 296 -30.93 -4.45 -1.63
N ASN A 297 -30.82 -5.16 -0.51
CA ASN A 297 -30.35 -4.57 0.75
C ASN A 297 -28.87 -4.88 0.95
N SER A 298 -28.01 -3.86 0.88
CA SER A 298 -26.59 -4.01 1.17
C SER A 298 -26.36 -4.55 2.59
N PRO A 299 -25.60 -5.65 2.76
CA PRO A 299 -25.22 -6.15 4.07
C PRO A 299 -24.26 -5.18 4.77
N SER A 300 -24.18 -5.26 6.10
CA SER A 300 -23.08 -4.66 6.85
C SER A 300 -21.76 -5.30 6.46
N THR A 301 -20.64 -4.59 6.66
CA THR A 301 -19.28 -5.09 6.45
C THR A 301 -19.11 -6.49 7.03
N ILE A 302 -18.69 -7.42 6.18
CA ILE A 302 -18.43 -8.81 6.55
C ILE A 302 -16.93 -8.90 6.86
N ASN A 303 -16.58 -9.28 8.08
CA ASN A 303 -15.20 -9.59 8.43
C ASN A 303 -14.94 -11.07 8.19
N ILE A 304 -13.96 -11.36 7.32
CA ILE A 304 -13.49 -12.71 7.03
C ILE A 304 -12.17 -12.93 7.78
N PRO A 305 -12.12 -13.76 8.84
CA PRO A 305 -10.91 -14.05 9.58
C PRO A 305 -10.05 -15.09 8.85
N ALA A 306 -9.64 -14.77 7.63
CA ALA A 306 -8.75 -15.58 6.79
C ALA A 306 -7.94 -14.68 5.85
N ALA A 307 -6.81 -15.20 5.38
CA ALA A 307 -5.96 -14.53 4.39
C ALA A 307 -6.50 -14.63 2.95
N SER A 308 -7.53 -15.44 2.72
CA SER A 308 -8.20 -15.57 1.42
C SER A 308 -9.66 -16.01 1.61
N PHE A 309 -10.50 -15.72 0.62
CA PHE A 309 -11.88 -16.20 0.55
C PHE A 309 -12.38 -16.28 -0.88
N LEU A 310 -13.42 -17.07 -1.08
CA LEU A 310 -14.09 -17.24 -2.37
C LEU A 310 -15.47 -16.61 -2.32
N VAL A 311 -15.78 -15.80 -3.32
CA VAL A 311 -17.13 -15.32 -3.61
C VAL A 311 -17.68 -16.09 -4.80
N ARG A 312 -18.92 -16.55 -4.70
CA ARG A 312 -19.66 -17.18 -5.80
C ARG A 312 -20.98 -16.45 -6.02
N PHE A 313 -21.24 -16.01 -7.24
CA PHE A 313 -22.54 -15.51 -7.65
C PHE A 313 -23.25 -16.55 -8.51
N THR A 314 -24.51 -16.86 -8.19
CA THR A 314 -25.37 -17.73 -8.99
C THR A 314 -26.72 -17.08 -9.26
N SER A 315 -27.18 -17.12 -10.50
CA SER A 315 -28.56 -16.76 -10.87
C SER A 315 -29.35 -17.97 -11.41
N ASP A 316 -30.68 -17.93 -11.26
CA ASP A 316 -31.58 -18.98 -11.73
C ASP A 316 -31.94 -18.84 -13.22
N VAL A 317 -33.02 -19.46 -13.68
CA VAL A 317 -33.39 -19.51 -15.11
C VAL A 317 -34.23 -18.32 -15.59
N ALA A 318 -34.64 -17.40 -14.71
CA ALA A 318 -35.52 -16.29 -15.07
C ALA A 318 -35.47 -15.14 -14.05
N GLU A 319 -35.84 -13.94 -14.50
CA GLU A 319 -35.81 -12.72 -13.69
C GLU A 319 -34.37 -12.30 -13.35
N ASN A 320 -34.08 -11.01 -13.49
CA ASN A 320 -32.75 -10.47 -13.22
C ASN A 320 -32.85 -9.00 -12.83
N ALA A 321 -31.84 -8.54 -12.12
CA ALA A 321 -31.78 -7.22 -11.51
C ALA A 321 -30.45 -6.52 -11.82
N GLY A 322 -30.18 -5.40 -11.16
CA GLY A 322 -29.07 -4.50 -11.45
C GLY A 322 -27.66 -5.00 -11.11
N GLY A 323 -27.52 -6.15 -10.46
CA GLY A 323 -26.22 -6.77 -10.19
C GLY A 323 -25.58 -6.25 -8.90
N PHE A 324 -24.25 -6.24 -8.85
CA PHE A 324 -23.54 -5.84 -7.63
C PHE A 324 -22.14 -5.31 -7.88
N LEU A 325 -21.68 -4.51 -6.90
CA LEU A 325 -20.28 -4.14 -6.75
C LEU A 325 -19.81 -4.62 -5.38
N GLY A 326 -18.88 -5.56 -5.37
CA GLY A 326 -18.13 -5.97 -4.18
C GLY A 326 -16.87 -5.12 -4.02
N SER A 327 -16.53 -4.79 -2.78
CA SER A 327 -15.30 -4.08 -2.40
C SER A 327 -14.67 -4.82 -1.24
N TYR A 328 -13.37 -5.07 -1.30
CA TYR A 328 -12.66 -5.75 -0.22
C TYR A 328 -11.40 -4.98 0.19
N LYS A 329 -11.04 -5.12 1.46
CA LYS A 329 -9.84 -4.50 2.03
C LYS A 329 -9.22 -5.39 3.08
N SER A 330 -7.96 -5.73 2.85
CA SER A 330 -7.18 -6.56 3.76
C SER A 330 -6.78 -5.79 5.00
N ILE A 331 -6.78 -6.49 6.12
CA ILE A 331 -6.26 -6.02 7.41
C ILE A 331 -4.89 -6.66 7.59
N LEU A 332 -3.86 -5.82 7.52
CA LEU A 332 -2.48 -6.20 7.74
C LEU A 332 -2.17 -6.27 9.24
N PRO A 333 -1.19 -7.08 9.67
CA PRO A 333 -0.67 -7.07 11.02
C PRO A 333 -0.22 -5.67 11.41
N VAL A 334 -0.60 -5.26 12.61
CA VAL A 334 -0.07 -4.05 13.22
C VAL A 334 1.14 -4.45 14.02
N TYR A 335 2.32 -4.04 13.56
CA TYR A 335 3.55 -4.21 14.31
C TYR A 335 3.54 -3.30 15.54
N CYS A 336 4.17 -3.77 16.61
CA CYS A 336 4.53 -2.97 17.79
C CYS A 336 3.39 -2.19 18.49
N TYR A 337 2.29 -2.88 18.77
CA TYR A 337 1.19 -2.35 19.59
C TYR A 337 1.58 -2.19 21.08
N GLY A 338 1.29 -1.02 21.65
CA GLY A 338 1.48 -0.77 23.09
C GLY A 338 2.91 -0.36 23.44
N THR A 339 3.46 -0.91 24.53
CA THR A 339 4.85 -0.66 24.93
C THR A 339 5.51 -1.96 25.34
N THR A 340 6.50 -2.39 24.58
CA THR A 340 7.32 -3.56 24.89
C THR A 340 8.37 -3.19 25.92
N THR A 341 8.59 -4.02 26.95
CA THR A 341 9.61 -3.77 27.98
C THR A 341 10.59 -4.93 28.03
N PHE A 342 11.88 -4.62 27.85
CA PHE A 342 12.99 -5.54 27.98
C PHE A 342 13.69 -5.32 29.33
N THR A 343 13.96 -6.40 30.06
CA THR A 343 14.67 -6.37 31.35
C THR A 343 16.04 -7.05 31.29
N ASP A 344 16.37 -7.68 30.16
CA ASP A 344 17.65 -8.35 29.98
C ASP A 344 18.80 -7.35 29.83
N SER A 345 19.98 -7.73 30.32
CA SER A 345 21.17 -6.88 30.28
C SER A 345 21.67 -6.58 28.86
N ALA A 346 21.38 -7.46 27.90
CA ALA A 346 21.71 -7.29 26.49
C ALA A 346 20.69 -8.03 25.62
N GLY A 347 20.55 -7.62 24.37
CA GLY A 347 19.67 -8.27 23.41
C GLY A 347 19.61 -7.55 22.06
N VAL A 348 18.73 -8.01 21.19
CA VAL A 348 18.45 -7.43 19.87
C VAL A 348 16.94 -7.36 19.66
N PHE A 349 16.48 -6.30 19.00
CA PHE A 349 15.09 -6.13 18.59
C PHE A 349 15.02 -5.21 17.37
N ASP A 350 13.93 -5.31 16.63
CA ASP A 350 13.63 -4.49 15.46
C ASP A 350 12.32 -3.72 15.66
N ASP A 351 11.93 -2.97 14.63
CA ASP A 351 10.68 -2.23 14.56
C ASP A 351 9.42 -3.11 14.41
N GLY A 352 9.59 -4.43 14.35
CA GLY A 352 8.53 -5.43 14.35
C GLY A 352 8.10 -5.89 12.96
N SER A 353 8.56 -5.24 11.88
CA SER A 353 8.19 -5.59 10.51
C SER A 353 9.03 -6.72 9.90
N GLY A 354 10.11 -7.13 10.56
CA GLY A 354 10.99 -8.21 10.07
C GLY A 354 11.52 -7.92 8.67
N ASP A 355 11.31 -8.86 7.74
CA ASP A 355 11.76 -8.72 6.33
C ASP A 355 10.82 -7.84 5.47
N LYS A 356 9.79 -7.24 6.08
CA LYS A 356 8.80 -6.38 5.42
C LYS A 356 9.03 -4.92 5.76
N LYS A 357 8.42 -4.03 4.98
CA LYS A 357 8.40 -2.59 5.29
C LYS A 357 7.49 -2.34 6.50
N TYR A 358 7.84 -1.37 7.33
CA TYR A 358 6.99 -0.96 8.45
C TYR A 358 5.67 -0.34 7.98
N ASN A 359 4.69 -0.28 8.89
CA ASN A 359 3.39 0.31 8.59
C ASN A 359 3.42 1.84 8.66
N ASN A 360 2.63 2.47 7.79
CA ASN A 360 2.26 3.88 7.94
C ASN A 360 1.44 4.10 9.22
N SER A 361 1.50 5.31 9.76
CA SER A 361 0.71 5.82 10.88
C SER A 361 0.88 4.98 12.15
N ALA A 362 2.08 4.41 12.32
CA ALA A 362 2.46 3.61 13.46
C ALA A 362 3.08 4.48 14.55
N ILE A 363 2.82 4.12 15.82
CA ILE A 363 3.51 4.69 16.98
C ILE A 363 3.96 3.54 17.86
N CYS A 364 5.23 3.19 17.73
CA CYS A 364 5.81 2.04 18.39
C CYS A 364 6.73 2.44 19.52
N LYS A 365 6.64 1.72 20.65
CA LYS A 365 7.28 2.11 21.91
C LYS A 365 7.99 0.92 22.54
N TRP A 366 9.25 1.13 22.92
CA TRP A 366 10.06 0.13 23.62
C TRP A 366 10.73 0.74 24.84
N LYS A 367 10.80 -0.02 25.93
CA LYS A 367 11.56 0.30 27.13
C LYS A 367 12.65 -0.74 27.32
N ILE A 368 13.88 -0.31 27.56
CA ILE A 368 15.00 -1.17 27.93
C ILE A 368 15.37 -0.79 29.37
N ILE A 369 15.09 -1.69 30.31
CA ILE A 369 15.20 -1.47 31.76
C ILE A 369 15.98 -2.65 32.39
N PRO A 370 17.27 -2.80 32.09
CA PRO A 370 18.09 -3.79 32.76
C PRO A 370 18.21 -3.50 34.27
N GLU A 371 18.45 -4.54 35.07
CA GLU A 371 18.61 -4.40 36.53
C GLU A 371 19.87 -3.59 36.92
N ASN A 372 20.89 -3.58 36.05
CA ASN A 372 22.17 -2.95 36.29
C ASN A 372 22.16 -1.46 35.89
N LEU A 373 22.67 -0.56 36.74
CA LEU A 373 22.75 0.89 36.49
C LEU A 373 24.02 1.33 35.72
N VAL A 374 24.55 0.45 34.87
CA VAL A 374 25.66 0.80 33.99
C VAL A 374 25.11 1.51 32.75
N PRO A 375 25.84 2.50 32.17
CA PRO A 375 25.41 3.11 30.93
C PRO A 375 25.13 2.04 29.87
N LEU A 376 24.11 2.28 29.05
CA LEU A 376 23.67 1.32 28.03
C LEU A 376 24.18 1.78 26.67
N THR A 377 24.75 0.90 25.86
CA THR A 377 25.11 1.20 24.47
C THR A 377 24.10 0.57 23.53
N LEU A 378 23.50 1.37 22.66
CA LEU A 378 22.65 0.95 21.55
C LEU A 378 23.49 0.95 20.27
N THR A 379 23.48 -0.16 19.53
CA THR A 379 24.16 -0.31 18.25
C THR A 379 23.13 -0.63 17.17
N PHE A 380 23.09 0.16 16.11
CA PHE A 380 22.20 -0.04 14.98
C PHE A 380 22.82 -1.07 14.02
N GLU A 381 22.10 -2.16 13.75
CA GLU A 381 22.53 -3.20 12.79
C GLU A 381 22.04 -2.87 11.38
N SER A 382 20.87 -2.26 11.28
CA SER A 382 20.27 -1.71 10.07
C SER A 382 19.45 -0.47 10.40
N PHE A 383 19.32 0.44 9.45
CA PHE A 383 18.45 1.61 9.59
C PHE A 383 18.05 2.16 8.22
N ASN A 384 16.75 2.15 7.93
CA ASN A 384 16.18 2.74 6.73
C ASN A 384 14.73 3.18 7.00
N THR A 385 14.53 4.48 7.11
CA THR A 385 13.22 5.12 7.28
C THR A 385 13.03 6.24 6.27
N GLU A 386 11.79 6.70 6.08
CA GLU A 386 11.53 7.91 5.30
C GLU A 386 12.29 9.09 5.90
N THR A 387 13.09 9.76 5.07
CA THR A 387 13.93 10.88 5.50
C THR A 387 13.06 12.01 6.03
N ASP A 388 13.43 12.53 7.21
CA ASP A 388 12.80 13.65 7.94
C ASP A 388 11.34 13.47 8.37
N ASN A 389 10.67 12.40 7.95
CA ASN A 389 9.24 12.18 8.20
C ASN A 389 8.99 11.04 9.18
N ASP A 390 9.67 9.91 9.00
CA ASP A 390 9.56 8.74 9.85
C ASP A 390 10.73 8.70 10.82
N VAL A 391 10.44 8.92 12.10
CA VAL A 391 11.45 9.29 13.10
C VAL A 391 11.52 8.31 14.26
N LEU A 392 12.73 7.84 14.57
CA LEU A 392 13.04 7.12 15.79
C LEU A 392 13.63 8.08 16.83
N ARG A 393 12.95 8.27 17.95
CA ARG A 393 13.42 9.05 19.10
C ARG A 393 13.89 8.13 20.21
N VAL A 394 15.07 8.41 20.73
CA VAL A 394 15.67 7.68 21.85
C VAL A 394 15.80 8.60 23.06
N TYR A 395 15.22 8.19 24.18
CA TYR A 395 15.23 8.92 25.45
C TYR A 395 16.01 8.14 26.51
N ASP A 396 16.70 8.86 27.37
CA ASP A 396 17.22 8.31 28.62
C ASP A 396 16.09 8.34 29.66
N LEU A 397 15.65 7.16 30.11
CA LEU A 397 14.55 7.03 31.06
C LEU A 397 14.89 7.57 32.45
N ALA A 398 16.17 7.61 32.83
CA ALA A 398 16.57 8.10 34.15
C ALA A 398 16.50 9.63 34.22
N SER A 399 16.93 10.32 33.17
CA SER A 399 16.92 11.79 33.08
C SER A 399 15.69 12.37 32.39
N GLN A 400 14.90 11.52 31.72
CA GLN A 400 13.76 11.89 30.86
C GLN A 400 14.15 12.83 29.70
N GLN A 401 15.43 12.86 29.32
CA GLN A 401 15.92 13.69 28.22
C GLN A 401 15.89 12.94 26.89
N LEU A 402 15.58 13.65 25.81
CA LEU A 402 15.78 13.17 24.45
C LEU A 402 17.29 13.11 24.19
N VAL A 403 17.78 11.92 23.84
CA VAL A 403 19.20 11.69 23.56
C VAL A 403 19.48 11.83 22.07
N ALA A 404 18.64 11.24 21.22
CA ALA A 404 18.83 11.27 19.77
C ALA A 404 17.50 11.17 19.01
N THR A 405 17.49 11.69 17.79
CA THR A 405 16.45 11.48 16.78
C THR A 405 17.12 11.01 15.50
N TYR A 406 16.59 9.94 14.89
CA TYR A 406 17.12 9.35 13.67
C TYR A 406 16.01 9.25 12.60
N SER A 407 16.40 9.47 11.34
CA SER A 407 15.58 9.29 10.14
C SER A 407 16.47 9.09 8.91
N GLY A 408 15.93 8.53 7.84
CA GLY A 408 16.63 8.30 6.57
C GLY A 408 17.28 6.92 6.47
N ASP A 409 18.22 6.77 5.53
CA ASP A 409 18.83 5.48 5.13
C ASP A 409 20.28 5.29 5.63
N SER A 410 20.83 6.27 6.33
CA SER A 410 22.16 6.17 6.92
C SER A 410 22.13 5.44 8.26
N VAL A 411 22.81 4.31 8.36
CA VAL A 411 22.96 3.55 9.61
C VAL A 411 23.67 4.39 10.68
N PRO A 412 23.03 4.71 11.83
CA PRO A 412 23.65 5.52 12.87
C PRO A 412 24.82 4.79 13.56
N GLY A 413 25.77 5.58 14.06
CA GLY A 413 26.80 5.05 14.96
C GLY A 413 26.25 4.60 16.32
N PRO A 414 27.05 3.89 17.13
CA PRO A 414 26.63 3.48 18.47
C PRO A 414 26.26 4.68 19.37
N LEU A 415 25.19 4.52 20.15
CA LEU A 415 24.66 5.55 21.05
C LEU A 415 24.74 5.09 22.51
N THR A 416 25.43 5.84 23.36
CA THR A 416 25.44 5.61 24.82
C THR A 416 24.27 6.33 25.50
N ILE A 417 23.57 5.63 26.40
CA ILE A 417 22.52 6.11 27.28
C ILE A 417 23.07 6.12 28.72
N PRO A 418 23.45 7.30 29.26
CA PRO A 418 24.14 7.41 30.55
C PRO A 418 23.35 6.82 31.73
N GLY A 419 22.02 7.00 31.74
CA GLY A 419 21.15 6.47 32.80
C GLY A 419 20.93 4.96 32.78
N GLY A 420 21.52 4.22 31.83
CA GLY A 420 21.42 2.75 31.73
C GLY A 420 20.04 2.22 31.33
N LYS A 421 19.07 3.10 31.13
CA LYS A 421 17.68 2.77 30.80
C LYS A 421 17.22 3.61 29.63
N ALA A 422 16.67 2.97 28.59
CA ALA A 422 16.28 3.64 27.36
C ALA A 422 14.78 3.53 27.11
N TYR A 423 14.19 4.58 26.56
CA TYR A 423 12.84 4.56 25.99
C TYR A 423 12.90 4.99 24.53
N LEU A 424 12.43 4.15 23.64
CA LEU A 424 12.45 4.37 22.20
C LEU A 424 11.02 4.59 21.71
N VAL A 425 10.84 5.58 20.84
CA VAL A 425 9.56 5.89 20.19
C VAL A 425 9.79 6.03 18.70
N PHE A 426 9.23 5.12 17.91
CA PHE A 426 9.21 5.20 16.45
C PHE A 426 7.84 5.69 15.98
N MET A 427 7.83 6.74 15.17
CA MET A 427 6.59 7.34 14.64
C MET A 427 6.70 7.44 13.12
N THR A 428 5.68 6.95 12.44
CA THR A 428 5.59 7.02 10.97
C THR A 428 4.41 7.89 10.53
N ASN A 429 4.53 8.54 9.38
CA ASN A 429 3.50 9.42 8.82
C ASN A 429 2.44 8.60 8.03
N LYS A 430 1.73 9.18 7.05
CA LYS A 430 0.69 8.47 6.28
C LYS A 430 1.17 7.84 4.97
N GLN A 431 2.40 8.05 4.54
CA GLN A 431 2.89 7.69 3.21
C GLN A 431 4.34 7.25 3.26
N VAL A 432 4.80 6.50 2.24
CA VAL A 432 6.21 6.08 2.10
C VAL A 432 6.68 5.21 3.28
N THR A 433 6.83 3.92 3.02
CA THR A 433 7.40 2.98 4.00
C THR A 433 8.75 2.46 3.52
N ALA A 434 9.59 2.06 4.46
CA ALA A 434 10.93 1.55 4.22
C ALA A 434 11.18 0.27 5.03
N PRO A 435 12.30 -0.45 4.81
CA PRO A 435 12.60 -1.71 5.50
C PRO A 435 12.74 -1.64 7.02
N GLY A 436 12.81 -0.46 7.63
CA GLY A 436 12.86 -0.33 9.09
C GLY A 436 14.26 -0.36 9.67
N TRP A 437 14.39 -0.84 10.91
CA TRP A 437 15.65 -0.79 11.65
C TRP A 437 15.77 -1.91 12.68
N SER A 438 17.02 -2.29 13.00
CA SER A 438 17.34 -3.26 14.05
C SER A 438 18.38 -2.69 15.02
N ILE A 439 18.16 -2.88 16.31
CA ILE A 439 18.99 -2.37 17.40
C ILE A 439 19.42 -3.50 18.32
N ARG A 440 20.73 -3.53 18.59
CA ARG A 440 21.34 -4.29 19.67
C ARG A 440 21.60 -3.40 20.88
N TRP A 441 21.25 -3.85 22.08
CA TRP A 441 21.66 -3.18 23.32
C TRP A 441 22.60 -4.06 24.15
N ALA A 442 23.54 -3.43 24.84
CA ALA A 442 24.41 -4.07 25.82
C ALA A 442 24.95 -3.02 26.81
N PRO A 443 25.52 -3.41 27.96
CA PRO A 443 26.20 -2.49 28.86
C PRO A 443 27.40 -1.79 28.21
N GLU A 444 27.64 -0.53 28.53
CA GLU A 444 28.79 0.22 28.02
C GLU A 444 30.11 -0.47 28.44
N GLY A 445 31.06 -0.55 27.50
CA GLY A 445 32.32 -1.26 27.70
C GLY A 445 32.26 -2.78 27.53
N THR A 446 31.07 -3.35 27.25
CA THR A 446 30.96 -4.76 26.79
C THR A 446 31.15 -4.92 25.28
N THR A 447 31.49 -3.84 24.55
CA THR A 447 32.04 -3.94 23.21
C THR A 447 33.35 -4.71 23.30
N GLY A 448 33.30 -6.01 22.99
CA GLY A 448 34.50 -6.79 22.75
C GLY A 448 35.32 -6.08 21.68
N ILE A 449 36.47 -5.55 22.09
CA ILE A 449 37.55 -5.23 21.15
C ILE A 449 37.88 -6.56 20.46
N GLY A 450 37.33 -6.76 19.25
CA GLY A 450 37.59 -7.95 18.45
C GLY A 450 36.49 -8.51 17.54
N THR A 451 35.33 -7.87 17.34
CA THR A 451 34.35 -8.38 16.35
C THR A 451 33.83 -7.29 15.43
N THR A 452 34.59 -6.98 14.38
CA THR A 452 33.95 -6.67 13.09
C THR A 452 33.12 -7.90 12.69
N PRO A 453 31.82 -7.77 12.38
CA PRO A 453 30.96 -8.91 11.99
C PRO A 453 31.45 -9.70 10.78
N ASP A 454 32.37 -9.13 9.99
CA ASP A 454 32.79 -9.68 8.68
C ASP A 454 34.18 -10.35 8.66
N LYS A 455 34.85 -10.55 9.81
CA LYS A 455 36.13 -11.29 9.85
C LYS A 455 36.01 -12.60 10.62
N GLU A 456 35.93 -13.69 9.88
CA GLU A 456 36.05 -15.04 10.42
C GLU A 456 37.51 -15.51 10.44
N PRO A 457 37.95 -16.24 11.49
CA PRO A 457 37.12 -16.93 12.49
C PRO A 457 36.71 -16.09 13.72
N VAL A 458 35.58 -16.44 14.35
CA VAL A 458 35.05 -15.80 15.57
C VAL A 458 34.95 -16.82 16.71
N ILE A 459 35.21 -16.42 17.96
CA ILE A 459 35.07 -17.28 19.15
C ILE A 459 33.91 -16.88 20.06
N TYR A 460 33.15 -17.84 20.58
CA TYR A 460 31.98 -17.60 21.44
C TYR A 460 31.60 -18.84 22.27
N PRO A 461 30.90 -18.72 23.41
CA PRO A 461 30.71 -17.49 24.17
C PRO A 461 32.04 -17.05 24.82
N ASN A 462 32.20 -15.75 25.01
CA ASN A 462 33.32 -15.17 25.75
C ASN A 462 32.76 -14.05 26.64
N PRO A 463 32.67 -14.22 27.97
CA PRO A 463 33.28 -15.28 28.79
C PRO A 463 32.73 -16.69 28.54
N VAL A 464 33.56 -17.72 28.72
CA VAL A 464 33.23 -19.13 28.52
C VAL A 464 33.08 -19.88 29.84
N ALA A 465 32.05 -20.72 29.94
CA ALA A 465 31.98 -21.77 30.96
C ALA A 465 32.89 -22.94 30.55
N ASP A 466 32.37 -23.99 29.92
CA ASP A 466 33.17 -25.20 29.67
C ASP A 466 33.44 -25.49 28.19
N GLN A 467 32.79 -24.77 27.28
CA GLN A 467 32.89 -25.01 25.84
C GLN A 467 33.00 -23.70 25.08
N LEU A 468 34.16 -23.48 24.45
CA LEU A 468 34.44 -22.34 23.59
C LEU A 468 34.28 -22.77 22.12
N TRP A 469 33.29 -22.22 21.44
CA TRP A 469 33.00 -22.46 20.03
C TRP A 469 33.80 -21.52 19.15
N ILE A 470 34.19 -22.03 17.99
CA ILE A 470 34.81 -21.29 16.90
C ILE A 470 33.84 -21.38 15.73
N ARG A 471 33.30 -20.23 15.29
CA ARG A 471 32.60 -20.12 14.01
C ARG A 471 33.63 -19.84 12.94
N GLN A 472 33.65 -20.71 11.94
CA GLN A 472 34.48 -20.57 10.76
C GLN A 472 33.58 -20.30 9.57
N GLY A 473 34.04 -19.44 8.67
CA GLY A 473 33.35 -19.14 7.43
C GLY A 473 33.36 -20.24 6.41
N ASN A 474 32.88 -19.89 5.22
CA ASN A 474 33.08 -20.67 4.01
C ASN A 474 34.56 -20.72 3.64
N ARG A 475 35.33 -21.59 4.31
CA ARG A 475 36.73 -21.89 4.00
C ARG A 475 36.85 -23.32 3.47
N THR A 476 37.76 -23.48 2.50
CA THR A 476 38.07 -24.73 1.77
C THR A 476 39.10 -25.63 2.46
N GLU A 477 39.63 -25.20 3.61
CA GLU A 477 40.69 -25.90 4.34
C GLU A 477 40.19 -27.18 4.99
N LYS A 478 41.02 -28.24 5.06
CA LYS A 478 40.64 -29.56 5.62
C LYS A 478 40.94 -29.73 7.11
N GLN A 479 41.85 -28.93 7.67
CA GLN A 479 42.24 -28.97 9.08
C GLN A 479 43.01 -27.71 9.50
N PHE A 480 42.90 -27.31 10.77
CA PHE A 480 43.67 -26.19 11.35
C PHE A 480 44.10 -26.52 12.79
N GLU A 481 45.17 -25.86 13.27
CA GLU A 481 45.73 -26.12 14.60
C GLU A 481 45.32 -25.04 15.60
N ILE A 482 44.87 -25.44 16.78
CA ILE A 482 44.57 -24.55 17.89
C ILE A 482 45.56 -24.72 19.03
N ARG A 483 45.91 -23.62 19.69
CA ARG A 483 46.72 -23.60 20.91
C ARG A 483 46.15 -22.63 21.93
N VAL A 484 46.05 -23.05 23.19
CA VAL A 484 45.61 -22.21 24.31
C VAL A 484 46.79 -21.93 25.23
N TYR A 485 46.99 -20.67 25.59
CA TYR A 485 48.05 -20.18 26.45
C TYR A 485 47.47 -19.46 27.68
N ASN A 486 48.19 -19.52 28.81
CA ASN A 486 47.94 -18.62 29.94
C ASN A 486 48.58 -17.23 29.71
N THR A 487 48.38 -16.31 30.66
CA THR A 487 48.94 -14.95 30.61
C THR A 487 50.47 -14.88 30.73
N SER A 488 51.14 -15.95 31.20
CA SER A 488 52.61 -16.04 31.22
C SER A 488 53.19 -16.64 29.93
N GLY A 489 52.36 -16.91 28.91
CA GLY A 489 52.78 -17.47 27.63
C GLY A 489 53.03 -18.98 27.65
N SER A 490 52.65 -19.68 28.72
CA SER A 490 52.77 -21.13 28.82
C SER A 490 51.64 -21.81 28.05
N LEU A 491 51.99 -22.78 27.20
CA LEU A 491 51.04 -23.58 26.43
C LEU A 491 50.27 -24.53 27.37
N LEU A 492 48.95 -24.44 27.35
CA LEU A 492 48.04 -25.26 28.19
C LEU A 492 47.33 -26.35 27.39
N LYS A 493 46.96 -26.07 26.14
CA LYS A 493 46.24 -27.01 25.28
C LYS A 493 46.70 -26.84 23.83
N LYS A 494 46.79 -27.96 23.10
CA LYS A 494 47.09 -28.01 21.67
C LYS A 494 46.22 -29.09 21.02
N GLU A 495 45.55 -28.76 19.93
CA GLU A 495 44.63 -29.68 19.25
C GLU A 495 44.58 -29.37 17.74
N ILE A 496 44.42 -30.40 16.91
CA ILE A 496 44.21 -30.25 15.46
C ILE A 496 42.75 -30.56 15.19
N ILE A 497 42.04 -29.62 14.55
CA ILE A 497 40.60 -29.72 14.31
C ILE A 497 40.36 -29.94 12.81
N GLN A 498 39.51 -30.91 12.46
CA GLN A 498 39.04 -31.13 11.09
C GLN A 498 37.80 -30.27 10.79
N THR A 499 37.70 -29.76 9.57
CA THR A 499 36.65 -28.80 9.20
C THR A 499 35.24 -29.42 9.20
N GLY A 500 34.38 -28.78 9.98
CA GLY A 500 32.92 -28.84 9.96
C GLY A 500 32.40 -27.46 10.38
N HIS A 501 31.14 -27.13 10.11
CA HIS A 501 30.61 -25.75 10.26
C HIS A 501 30.73 -25.16 11.68
N GLN A 502 31.03 -25.98 12.70
CA GLN A 502 31.27 -25.55 14.07
C GLN A 502 32.37 -26.38 14.71
N SER A 503 33.36 -25.71 15.29
CA SER A 503 34.46 -26.34 16.03
C SER A 503 34.40 -25.96 17.49
N VAL A 504 34.51 -26.91 18.42
CA VAL A 504 34.37 -26.67 19.87
C VAL A 504 35.65 -27.03 20.63
N ILE A 505 36.02 -26.18 21.58
CA ILE A 505 37.14 -26.39 22.50
C ILE A 505 36.58 -26.59 23.90
N ASN A 506 36.82 -27.76 24.49
CA ASN A 506 36.55 -27.98 25.91
C ASN A 506 37.55 -27.17 26.77
N THR A 507 37.03 -26.25 27.58
CA THR A 507 37.72 -25.37 28.53
C THR A 507 37.42 -25.70 29.99
N GLY A 508 36.66 -26.77 30.29
CA GLY A 508 36.24 -27.11 31.67
C GLY A 508 37.40 -27.40 32.64
N ASN A 509 38.57 -27.78 32.13
CA ASN A 509 39.78 -28.00 32.93
C ASN A 509 40.58 -26.72 33.21
N LEU A 510 40.18 -25.57 32.64
CA LEU A 510 40.83 -24.29 32.90
C LEU A 510 40.24 -23.66 34.17
N LYS A 511 41.08 -23.07 35.01
CA LYS A 511 40.63 -22.27 36.16
C LYS A 511 40.06 -20.93 35.66
N ALA A 512 39.18 -20.30 36.45
CA ALA A 512 38.72 -18.94 36.17
C ALA A 512 39.89 -17.98 35.94
N GLY A 513 39.86 -17.21 34.85
CA GLY A 513 40.99 -16.37 34.44
C GLY A 513 41.03 -16.04 32.95
N ILE A 514 42.05 -15.28 32.53
CA ILE A 514 42.26 -14.85 31.14
C ILE A 514 43.21 -15.81 30.42
N TYR A 515 42.85 -16.18 29.20
CA TYR A 515 43.61 -17.06 28.32
C TYR A 515 43.71 -16.50 26.90
N PHE A 516 44.70 -16.97 26.15
CA PHE A 516 44.90 -16.64 24.74
C PHE A 516 44.76 -17.89 23.89
N LEU A 517 43.93 -17.84 22.86
CA LEU A 517 43.79 -18.89 21.85
C LEU A 517 44.47 -18.44 20.57
N THR A 518 45.36 -19.25 20.01
CA THR A 518 45.87 -19.06 18.65
C THR A 518 45.30 -20.12 17.73
N ILE A 519 44.82 -19.70 16.56
CA ILE A 519 44.37 -20.56 15.47
C ILE A 519 45.40 -20.39 14.35
N SER A 520 46.12 -21.47 14.01
CA SER A 520 47.09 -21.48 12.90
C SER A 520 46.47 -22.20 11.71
N ASP A 521 46.35 -21.49 10.61
CA ASP A 521 45.75 -21.92 9.35
C ASP A 521 46.61 -21.49 8.14
N GLU A 522 46.22 -21.85 6.92
CA GLU A 522 46.89 -21.49 5.66
C GLU A 522 46.99 -19.97 5.42
N THR A 523 46.13 -19.18 6.08
CA THR A 523 46.11 -17.71 5.97
C THR A 523 47.01 -17.03 7.02
N GLY A 524 47.46 -17.76 8.03
CA GLY A 524 48.37 -17.29 9.07
C GLY A 524 47.97 -17.71 10.49
N ILE A 525 48.47 -16.98 11.48
CA ILE A 525 48.16 -17.20 12.90
C ILE A 525 47.22 -16.12 13.40
N HIS A 526 46.01 -16.51 13.79
CA HIS A 526 44.99 -15.64 14.40
C HIS A 526 45.04 -15.80 15.90
N THR A 527 45.04 -14.69 16.66
CA THR A 527 45.11 -14.74 18.13
C THR A 527 43.88 -14.09 18.76
N PHE A 528 43.25 -14.80 19.69
CA PHE A 528 42.04 -14.40 20.40
C PHE A 528 42.28 -14.41 21.91
N ARG A 529 41.61 -13.51 22.64
CA ARG A 529 41.60 -13.48 24.10
C ARG A 529 40.24 -13.92 24.61
N PHE A 530 40.20 -14.87 25.54
CA PHE A 530 38.95 -15.28 26.20
C PHE A 530 39.08 -15.36 27.71
N ALA A 531 37.95 -15.17 28.41
CA ALA A 531 37.85 -15.27 29.85
C ALA A 531 37.11 -16.56 30.24
N LYS A 532 37.69 -17.36 31.14
CA LYS A 532 37.03 -18.51 31.78
C LYS A 532 36.30 -18.03 33.03
N LEU A 533 35.00 -18.36 33.11
CA LEU A 533 34.17 -18.21 34.31
C LEU A 533 34.56 -19.22 35.39
#